data_AF-A0A2V6J3N9-F1
#
_entry.id   AF-A0A2V6J3N9-F1
#
_cell.length_a   1.000
_cell.length_b   1.000
_cell.length_c   1.000
_cell.angle_alpha   90.00
_cell.angle_beta   90.00
_cell.angle_gamma   90.00
#
_symmetry.space_group_name_H-M   'P 1'
#
loop_
_entity.id
_entity.type
_entity.pdbx_description
1 polymer ?
#
loop_
_entity_poly.entity_id
_entity_poly.type
_entity_poly.pdbx_seq_one_letter_code
_entity_poly.pdbx_strand_id
1 'polypeptide(L)'
;MEWKILLQKNWLEDRLVWALNIIYELQFEKEEEGEWERDAVFEWFTGISYRFIRNWSAGNRLIFKAAYEIDITFSCKLEDFWAEQTRHKT
;
A
#
# COMPACT_ATOMS: atom_id res chain seq x y z
N MET A 1 -12.16 5.79 -13.61
CA MET A 1 -12.01 4.31 -13.63
C MET A 1 -10.99 3.96 -12.56
N GLU A 2 -11.29 2.96 -11.72
CA GLU A 2 -10.41 2.54 -10.63
C GLU A 2 -9.80 1.16 -10.95
N TRP A 3 -8.48 1.06 -10.86
CA TRP A 3 -7.75 -0.19 -10.99
C TRP A 3 -7.08 -0.52 -9.66
N LYS A 4 -7.34 -1.73 -9.16
CA LYS A 4 -6.74 -2.24 -7.93
C LYS A 4 -6.05 -3.57 -8.19
N ILE A 5 -4.77 -3.66 -7.84
CA ILE A 5 -3.98 -4.87 -7.93
C ILE A 5 -3.46 -5.19 -6.53
N LEU A 6 -3.75 -6.39 -6.02
CA LEU A 6 -3.20 -6.89 -4.77
C LEU A 6 -2.35 -8.13 -5.07
N LEU A 7 -1.08 -8.08 -4.71
CA LEU A 7 -0.14 -9.18 -4.79
C LEU A 7 0.40 -9.49 -3.40
N GLN A 8 0.40 -10.78 -3.05
CA GLN A 8 1.02 -11.27 -1.83
C GLN A 8 1.89 -12.46 -2.18
N LYS A 9 3.10 -12.49 -1.64
CA LYS A 9 4.01 -13.61 -1.75
C LYS A 9 4.51 -14.01 -0.38
N ASN A 10 4.29 -15.27 -0.05
CA ASN A 10 4.84 -15.88 1.16
C ASN A 10 6.09 -16.68 0.80
N TRP A 11 7.13 -16.54 1.61
CA TRP A 11 8.40 -17.25 1.52
C TRP A 11 8.78 -17.84 2.89
N LEU A 12 9.71 -18.80 2.88
CA LEU A 12 10.27 -19.43 4.09
C LEU A 12 9.21 -20.03 5.02
N GLU A 13 8.33 -20.90 4.51
CA GLU A 13 7.24 -21.51 5.31
C GLU A 13 6.34 -20.43 5.98
N ASP A 14 5.98 -19.39 5.22
CA ASP A 14 5.18 -18.24 5.68
C ASP A 14 5.84 -17.38 6.77
N ARG A 15 7.16 -17.48 6.96
CA ARG A 15 7.90 -16.61 7.88
C ARG A 15 8.18 -15.23 7.28
N LEU A 16 8.34 -15.14 5.97
CA LEU A 16 8.53 -13.88 5.26
C LEU A 16 7.34 -13.64 4.35
N VAL A 17 6.64 -12.55 4.59
CA VAL A 17 5.50 -12.12 3.78
C VAL A 17 5.87 -10.83 3.09
N TRP A 18 5.74 -10.80 1.78
CA TRP A 18 5.79 -9.58 1.00
C TRP A 18 4.41 -9.30 0.40
N ALA A 19 3.99 -8.04 0.48
CA ALA A 19 2.74 -7.58 -0.08
C ALA A 19 2.99 -6.33 -0.92
N LEU A 20 2.25 -6.24 -2.03
CA LEU A 20 2.20 -5.09 -2.91
C LEU A 20 0.75 -4.83 -3.25
N ASN A 21 0.33 -3.58 -3.13
CA ASN A 21 -0.97 -3.16 -3.60
C ASN A 21 -0.80 -1.87 -4.37
N ILE A 22 -1.40 -1.84 -5.55
CA ILE A 22 -1.34 -0.72 -6.46
C ILE A 22 -2.78 -0.29 -6.69
N ILE A 23 -3.04 0.98 -6.41
CA ILE A 23 -4.32 1.64 -6.63
C ILE A 23 -4.06 2.75 -7.64
N TYR A 24 -4.76 2.67 -8.76
CA TYR A 24 -4.72 3.70 -9.78
C TYR A 24 -6.14 4.20 -10.00
N GLU A 25 -6.36 5.47 -9.65
CA GLU A 25 -7.63 6.13 -9.80
C GLU A 25 -7.50 7.24 -10.83
N LEU A 26 -8.22 7.09 -11.94
CA LEU A 26 -8.41 8.15 -12.92
C LEU A 26 -9.67 8.92 -12.55
N GLN A 27 -9.50 10.10 -11.97
CA GLN A 27 -10.57 11.08 -11.85
C GLN A 27 -10.60 11.93 -13.12
N PHE A 28 -11.78 11.96 -13.74
CA PHE A 28 -12.06 12.83 -14.87
C PHE A 28 -12.97 13.92 -14.33
N GLU A 29 -12.38 14.97 -13.77
CA GLU A 29 -13.16 16.15 -13.43
C GLU A 29 -13.24 17.04 -14.68
N LYS A 30 -14.47 17.43 -15.02
CA LYS A 30 -14.74 18.23 -16.21
C LYS A 30 -15.01 19.64 -15.73
N GLU A 31 -13.98 20.50 -15.70
CA GLU A 31 -14.20 21.93 -15.51
C GLU A 31 -14.97 22.49 -16.72
N GLU A 32 -15.94 23.38 -16.44
CA GLU A 32 -16.81 23.99 -17.45
C GLU A 32 -16.06 24.86 -18.49
N GLU A 33 -14.78 25.17 -18.27
CA GLU A 33 -13.96 26.08 -19.09
C GLU A 33 -12.92 25.41 -20.01
N GLY A 34 -13.09 24.12 -20.33
CA GLY A 34 -12.47 23.52 -21.53
C GLY A 34 -11.00 23.09 -21.40
N GLU A 35 -10.39 23.23 -20.22
CA GLU A 35 -9.13 22.57 -19.91
C GLU A 35 -9.40 21.20 -19.25
N TRP A 36 -8.76 20.15 -19.77
CA TRP A 36 -8.83 18.82 -19.19
C TRP A 36 -7.73 18.68 -18.14
N GLU A 37 -8.01 19.00 -16.87
CA GLU A 37 -7.13 18.59 -15.78
C GLU A 37 -7.26 17.06 -15.60
N ARG A 38 -6.20 16.34 -15.97
CA ARG A 38 -6.11 14.90 -15.73
C ARG A 38 -5.47 14.67 -14.37
N ASP A 39 -6.29 14.64 -13.33
CA ASP A 39 -5.85 14.19 -12.02
C ASP A 39 -5.82 12.66 -11.97
N ALA A 40 -4.63 12.13 -12.21
CA ALA A 40 -4.32 10.73 -12.02
C ALA A 40 -3.78 10.55 -10.59
N VAL A 41 -4.61 10.04 -9.69
CA VAL A 41 -4.18 9.66 -8.34
C VAL A 41 -3.62 8.25 -8.42
N PHE A 42 -2.31 8.14 -8.19
CA PHE A 42 -1.63 6.86 -8.08
C PHE A 42 -1.10 6.69 -6.66
N GLU A 43 -1.66 5.71 -5.96
CA GLU A 43 -1.22 5.31 -4.64
C GLU A 43 -0.78 3.84 -4.70
N TRP A 44 0.44 3.56 -4.29
CA TRP A 44 0.89 2.19 -4.16
C TRP A 44 1.60 1.97 -2.84
N PHE A 45 1.38 0.80 -2.28
CA PHE A 45 2.02 0.39 -1.05
C PHE A 45 2.73 -0.92 -1.23
N THR A 46 3.91 -1.02 -0.63
CA THR A 46 4.63 -2.28 -0.50
C THR A 46 5.04 -2.49 0.95
N GLY A 47 4.98 -3.73 1.40
CA GLY A 47 5.36 -4.09 2.74
C GLY A 47 6.05 -5.42 2.75
N ILE A 48 7.01 -5.55 3.66
CA ILE A 48 7.65 -6.83 3.96
C ILE A 48 7.58 -7.06 5.46
N SER A 49 7.26 -8.29 5.86
CA SER A 49 7.15 -8.69 7.25
C SER A 49 7.87 -10.01 7.47
N TYR A 50 8.79 -10.04 8.44
CA TYR A 50 9.54 -11.23 8.81
C TYR A 50 9.21 -11.66 10.24
N ARG A 51 8.85 -12.93 10.42
CA ARG A 51 8.53 -13.56 11.70
C ARG A 51 9.77 -14.27 12.28
N PHE A 52 10.29 -13.74 13.38
CA PHE A 52 11.46 -14.31 14.07
C PHE A 52 11.08 -15.43 15.05
N ILE A 53 9.96 -15.25 15.76
CA ILE A 53 9.49 -16.13 16.82
C ILE A 53 7.97 -16.25 16.72
N ARG A 54 7.37 -17.28 17.34
CA ARG A 54 5.91 -17.37 17.47
C ARG A 54 5.44 -16.10 18.21
N ASN A 55 4.67 -15.25 17.51
CA ASN A 55 4.10 -13.96 17.93
C ASN A 55 4.98 -12.70 17.84
N TRP A 56 6.21 -12.78 17.31
CA TRP A 56 7.06 -11.60 17.07
C TRP A 56 7.48 -11.50 15.61
N SER A 57 7.22 -10.35 14.98
CA SER A 57 7.60 -10.07 13.59
C SER A 57 8.01 -8.63 13.39
N ALA A 58 9.13 -8.36 12.72
CA ALA A 58 9.43 -7.01 12.27
C ALA A 58 8.91 -6.83 10.84
N GLY A 59 8.13 -5.79 10.64
CA GLY A 59 7.63 -5.36 9.35
C GLY A 59 8.10 -3.95 9.04
N ASN A 60 8.34 -3.71 7.76
CA ASN A 60 8.42 -2.37 7.21
C ASN A 60 7.34 -2.22 6.15
N ARG A 61 6.69 -1.07 6.14
CA ARG A 61 5.75 -0.65 5.10
C ARG A 61 6.22 0.66 4.51
N LEU A 62 6.20 0.72 3.19
CA LEU A 62 6.35 1.94 2.43
C LEU A 62 5.06 2.24 1.67
N ILE A 63 4.59 3.47 1.80
CA ILE A 63 3.48 4.01 1.02
C ILE A 63 4.05 5.11 0.13
N PHE A 64 3.69 5.06 -1.14
CA PHE A 64 4.09 6.03 -2.13
C PHE A 64 2.83 6.61 -2.78
N LYS A 65 2.68 7.93 -2.70
CA LYS A 65 1.61 8.66 -3.38
C LYS A 65 2.21 9.52 -4.49
N ALA A 66 1.56 9.56 -5.65
CA ALA A 66 2.01 10.33 -6.81
C ALA A 66 2.16 11.85 -6.56
N ALA A 67 1.66 12.36 -5.44
CA ALA A 67 1.89 13.72 -4.95
C ALA A 67 3.24 13.89 -4.16
N TYR A 68 4.25 13.06 -4.43
CA TYR A 68 5.58 13.08 -3.79
C TYR A 68 5.63 12.81 -2.28
N GLU A 69 4.55 12.27 -1.69
CA GLU A 69 4.53 11.88 -0.28
C GLU A 69 5.01 10.43 -0.13
N ILE A 70 6.05 10.24 0.69
CA ILE A 70 6.59 8.93 1.07
C ILE A 70 6.38 8.76 2.58
N ASP A 71 5.52 7.83 2.96
CA ASP A 71 5.34 7.42 4.36
C ASP A 71 6.06 6.09 4.59
N ILE A 72 6.92 6.05 5.61
CA ILE A 72 7.61 4.83 6.05
C ILE A 72 7.13 4.49 7.46
N THR A 73 6.53 3.30 7.60
CA THR A 73 6.03 2.79 8.88
C THR A 73 6.78 1.53 9.26
N PHE A 74 7.21 1.45 10.52
CA PHE A 74 7.86 0.29 11.10
C PHE A 74 6.92 -0.34 12.14
N SER A 75 6.72 -1.65 12.07
CA SER A 75 5.90 -2.39 13.04
C SER A 75 6.63 -3.63 13.57
N CYS A 76 6.38 -3.97 14.84
CA CYS A 76 7.06 -5.04 15.58
C CYS A 76 6.13 -6.23 15.91
N LYS A 77 4.83 -6.11 15.59
CA LYS A 77 3.84 -7.17 15.77
C LYS A 77 3.13 -7.46 14.45
N LEU A 78 2.82 -8.73 14.26
CA LEU A 78 2.21 -9.22 13.02
C LEU A 78 0.79 -8.68 12.84
N GLU A 79 0.05 -8.60 13.94
CA GLU A 79 -1.33 -8.08 13.97
C GLU A 79 -1.36 -6.60 13.56
N ASP A 80 -0.41 -5.80 14.02
CA ASP A 80 -0.28 -4.38 13.67
C ASP A 80 0.02 -4.22 12.18
N PHE A 81 0.93 -5.04 11.64
CA PHE A 81 1.24 -5.05 10.20
C PHE A 81 0.00 -5.32 9.35
N TRP A 82 -0.79 -6.36 9.66
CA TRP A 82 -2.00 -6.68 8.88
C TRP A 82 -3.11 -5.64 9.05
N ALA A 83 -3.31 -5.13 10.27
CA ALA A 83 -4.27 -4.06 10.54
C ALA A 83 -3.91 -2.76 9.82
N GLU A 84 -2.63 -2.50 9.58
CA GLU A 84 -2.18 -1.35 8.81
C GLU A 84 -2.35 -1.56 7.30
N GLN A 85 -2.03 -2.75 6.77
CA GLN A 85 -2.19 -3.05 5.33
C GLN A 85 -3.64 -2.87 4.85
N THR A 86 -4.63 -3.11 5.71
CA THR A 86 -6.06 -2.97 5.39
C THR A 86 -6.64 -1.59 5.70
N ARG A 87 -5.90 -0.73 6.42
CA ARG A 87 -6.34 0.62 6.75
C ARG A 87 -6.19 1.53 5.52
N HIS A 88 -7.15 1.42 4.60
CA HIS A 88 -7.43 2.47 3.62
C HIS A 88 -7.81 3.74 4.39
N LYS A 89 -7.21 4.89 4.07
CA LYS A 89 -7.81 6.17 4.47
C LYS A 89 -9.17 6.24 3.76
N THR A 90 -10.23 6.20 4.56
CA THR A 90 -11.58 6.60 4.14
C THR A 90 -11.61 8.11 3.94
#